data_AF-A0A6S6QP71-F1
#
_entry.id   AF-A0A6S6QP71-F1
#
_cell.length_a   1.000
_cell.length_b   1.000
_cell.length_c   1.000
_cell.angle_alpha   90.00
_cell.angle_beta   90.00
_cell.angle_gamma   90.00
#
_symmetry.space_group_name_H-M   'P 1'
#
loop_
_entity.id
_entity.type
_entity.pdbx_description
1 polymer ?
#
loop_
_entity_poly.entity_id
_entity_poly.type
_entity_poly.pdbx_seq_one_letter_code
_entity_poly.pdbx_strand_id
1 'polypeptide(L)'
;MTLDEQIDIFSNASHIVGPTGAGFANMLFAPQGCQATVLVGDNANTNLYFLNQIAHAFSIDLTYVVGSEVAGRFMPAVHNDYSVDISLLDLAIG
;
A
#
# COMPACT_ATOMS: atom_id res chain seq x y z
N MET A 1 -9.95 -14.88 -6.50
CA MET A 1 -8.65 -15.17 -5.90
C MET A 1 -8.89 -15.88 -4.58
N THR A 2 -8.33 -17.06 -4.40
CA THR A 2 -8.39 -17.84 -3.14
C THR A 2 -7.37 -17.30 -2.13
N LEU A 3 -7.37 -17.84 -0.92
CA LEU A 3 -6.33 -17.51 0.07
C LEU A 3 -4.97 -18.06 -0.37
N ASP A 4 -4.92 -19.30 -0.82
CA ASP A 4 -3.68 -19.94 -1.27
C ASP A 4 -3.04 -19.16 -2.43
N GLU A 5 -3.86 -18.70 -3.39
CA GLU A 5 -3.39 -17.84 -4.48
C GLU A 5 -2.79 -16.52 -3.97
N GLN A 6 -3.37 -15.93 -2.91
CA GLN A 6 -2.81 -14.71 -2.28
C GLN A 6 -1.48 -15.00 -1.60
N ILE A 7 -1.38 -16.11 -0.88
CA ILE A 7 -0.13 -16.50 -0.21
C ILE A 7 0.96 -16.76 -1.25
N ASP A 8 0.65 -17.51 -2.30
CA ASP A 8 1.62 -17.87 -3.34
C ASP A 8 2.16 -16.64 -4.08
N ILE A 9 1.29 -15.67 -4.40
CA ILE A 9 1.69 -14.42 -5.06
C ILE A 9 2.63 -13.58 -4.19
N PHE A 10 2.35 -13.46 -2.89
CA PHE A 10 3.06 -12.54 -2.00
C PHE A 10 4.30 -13.16 -1.35
N SER A 11 4.31 -14.47 -1.12
CA SER A 11 5.39 -15.18 -0.38
C SER A 11 6.77 -15.14 -1.03
N ASN A 12 6.85 -14.77 -2.31
CA ASN A 12 8.11 -14.63 -3.04
C ASN A 12 8.34 -13.20 -3.55
N ALA A 13 7.49 -12.24 -3.17
CA ALA A 13 7.62 -10.86 -3.61
C ALA A 13 8.83 -10.18 -2.96
N SER A 14 9.69 -9.58 -3.77
CA SER A 14 10.73 -8.66 -3.29
C SER A 14 10.22 -7.23 -3.20
N HIS A 15 9.23 -6.89 -4.04
CA HIS A 15 8.61 -5.56 -4.13
C HIS A 15 7.10 -5.71 -4.25
N ILE A 16 6.35 -4.90 -3.50
CA ILE A 16 4.89 -4.81 -3.55
C ILE A 16 4.53 -3.34 -3.76
N VAL A 17 3.77 -3.04 -4.81
CA VAL A 17 3.29 -1.68 -5.08
C VAL A 17 1.79 -1.73 -5.32
N GLY A 18 1.04 -0.82 -4.71
CA GLY A 18 -0.40 -0.81 -4.87
C GLY A 18 -1.12 0.19 -3.97
N PRO A 19 -2.43 0.39 -4.20
CA PRO A 19 -3.25 1.27 -3.38
C PRO A 19 -3.40 0.74 -1.95
N THR A 20 -3.74 1.63 -1.01
CA THR A 20 -4.17 1.23 0.34
C THR A 20 -5.36 0.26 0.32
N GLY A 21 -5.58 -0.44 1.43
CA GLY A 21 -6.77 -1.27 1.65
C GLY A 21 -6.44 -2.72 1.99
N ALA A 22 -7.48 -3.55 2.05
CA ALA A 22 -7.37 -4.94 2.51
C ALA A 22 -6.43 -5.79 1.64
N GLY A 23 -6.41 -5.55 0.32
CA GLY A 23 -5.50 -6.26 -0.59
C GLY A 23 -4.02 -6.02 -0.27
N PHE A 24 -3.66 -4.82 0.21
CA PHE A 24 -2.28 -4.50 0.56
C PHE A 24 -1.83 -5.20 1.85
N ALA A 25 -2.76 -5.56 2.74
CA ALA A 25 -2.45 -6.29 3.96
C ALA A 25 -1.83 -7.67 3.69
N ASN A 26 -1.99 -8.23 2.49
CA ASN A 26 -1.31 -9.46 2.06
C ASN A 26 0.22 -9.35 2.07
N MET A 27 0.80 -8.16 2.21
CA MET A 27 2.24 -7.99 2.49
C MET A 27 2.69 -8.75 3.75
N LEU A 28 1.78 -9.13 4.65
CA LEU A 28 2.10 -9.99 5.80
C LEU A 28 2.63 -11.38 5.39
N PHE A 29 2.34 -11.83 4.16
CA PHE A 29 2.85 -13.08 3.62
C PHE A 29 4.22 -12.93 2.96
N ALA A 30 4.68 -11.69 2.73
CA ALA A 30 5.94 -11.43 2.04
C ALA A 30 7.16 -11.78 2.91
N PRO A 31 8.31 -12.09 2.29
CA PRO A 31 9.53 -12.36 3.03
C PRO A 31 10.01 -11.11 3.78
N GLN A 32 10.74 -11.33 4.88
CA GLN A 32 11.44 -10.26 5.60
C GLN A 32 12.33 -9.45 4.64
N GLY A 33 12.28 -8.13 4.75
CA GLY A 33 13.03 -7.21 3.90
C GLY A 33 12.36 -6.92 2.56
N CYS A 34 11.16 -7.45 2.29
CA CYS A 34 10.36 -7.02 1.15
C CYS A 34 10.12 -5.51 1.21
N GLN A 35 10.26 -4.84 0.07
CA GLN A 35 9.94 -3.42 -0.08
C GLN A 35 8.46 -3.28 -0.46
N ALA A 36 7.70 -2.53 0.32
CA ALA A 36 6.28 -2.31 0.09
C ALA A 36 6.00 -0.82 -0.06
N THR A 37 5.47 -0.42 -1.21
CA THR A 37 5.15 0.97 -1.54
C THR A 37 3.64 1.13 -1.66
N VAL A 38 3.04 1.83 -0.71
CA VAL A 38 1.61 2.10 -0.65
C VAL A 38 1.29 3.40 -1.38
N LEU A 39 0.40 3.33 -2.36
CA LEU A 39 -0.19 4.49 -3.01
C LEU A 39 -1.41 4.94 -2.21
N VAL A 40 -1.45 6.21 -1.81
CA VAL A 40 -2.50 6.73 -0.93
C VAL A 40 -2.90 8.14 -1.31
N GLY A 41 -4.20 8.44 -1.37
CA GLY A 41 -4.68 9.81 -1.52
C GLY A 41 -4.47 10.64 -0.24
N ASP A 42 -4.21 11.93 -0.40
CA ASP A 42 -4.07 12.89 0.71
C ASP A 42 -5.43 13.15 1.41
N ASN A 43 -5.80 12.24 2.33
CA ASN A 43 -7.02 12.31 3.11
C ASN A 43 -6.76 12.26 4.61
N ALA A 44 -7.32 13.22 5.35
CA ALA A 44 -7.24 13.25 6.81
C ALA A 44 -7.90 12.06 7.53
N ASN A 45 -8.83 11.36 6.88
CA ASN A 45 -9.51 10.18 7.42
C ASN A 45 -8.78 8.87 7.08
N THR A 46 -7.71 8.91 6.28
CA THR A 46 -6.97 7.69 5.95
C THR A 46 -6.19 7.22 7.16
N ASN A 47 -6.54 6.02 7.65
CA ASN A 47 -5.85 5.39 8.76
C ASN A 47 -4.79 4.41 8.24
N LEU A 48 -3.52 4.82 8.31
CA LEU A 48 -2.36 4.00 7.93
C LEU A 48 -1.76 3.21 9.08
N TYR A 49 -2.26 3.38 10.31
CA TYR A 49 -1.68 2.77 11.51
C TYR A 49 -1.55 1.26 11.38
N PHE A 50 -2.61 0.60 10.88
CA PHE A 50 -2.64 -0.85 10.73
C PHE A 50 -1.54 -1.39 9.82
N LEU A 51 -1.29 -0.74 8.67
CA LEU A 51 -0.23 -1.17 7.74
C LEU A 51 1.16 -0.98 8.36
N ASN A 52 1.38 0.11 9.09
CA ASN A 52 2.62 0.31 9.84
C ASN A 52 2.86 -0.80 10.88
N GLN A 53 1.80 -1.24 11.58
CA GLN A 53 1.92 -2.32 12.56
C GLN A 53 2.29 -3.66 11.91
N ILE A 54 1.69 -4.00 10.76
CA ILE A 54 2.08 -5.19 10.00
C ILE A 54 3.53 -5.09 9.56
N ALA A 55 3.91 -3.98 8.93
CA ALA A 55 5.26 -3.82 8.41
C ALA A 55 6.33 -3.94 9.50
N HIS A 56 6.07 -3.34 10.66
CA HIS A 56 6.94 -3.48 11.82
C HIS A 56 7.02 -4.93 12.32
N ALA A 57 5.88 -5.61 12.47
CA ALA A 57 5.83 -6.97 12.99
C ALA A 57 6.50 -8.00 12.06
N PHE A 58 6.43 -7.79 10.75
CA PHE A 58 6.93 -8.72 9.72
C PHE A 58 8.23 -8.26 9.05
N SER A 59 8.86 -7.19 9.56
CA SER A 59 10.11 -6.64 9.03
C SER A 59 10.04 -6.31 7.53
N ILE A 60 8.93 -5.66 7.13
CA ILE A 60 8.71 -5.13 5.77
C ILE A 60 9.19 -3.68 5.74
N ASP A 61 9.87 -3.29 4.68
CA ASP A 61 10.28 -1.91 4.44
C ASP A 61 9.12 -1.15 3.77
N LEU A 62 8.35 -0.40 4.55
CA LEU A 62 7.11 0.23 4.12
C LEU A 62 7.30 1.71 3.82
N THR A 63 7.02 2.09 2.58
CA THR A 63 7.04 3.48 2.10
C THR A 63 5.66 3.89 1.59
N TYR A 64 5.33 5.17 1.73
CA TYR A 64 4.08 5.74 1.23
C TYR A 64 4.37 6.77 0.13
N VAL A 65 3.61 6.69 -0.96
CA VAL A 65 3.55 7.73 -1.99
C VAL A 65 2.20 8.37 -1.91
N VAL A 66 2.18 9.63 -1.49
CA VAL A 66 0.96 10.42 -1.30
C VAL A 66 0.58 11.09 -2.61
N GLY A 67 -0.60 10.74 -3.12
CA GLY A 67 -1.21 11.33 -4.31
C GLY A 67 -2.20 12.44 -3.97
N SER A 68 -2.49 13.28 -4.95
CA SER A 68 -3.50 14.34 -4.83
C SER A 68 -4.90 13.77 -5.07
N GLU A 69 -5.84 14.05 -4.19
CA GLU A 69 -7.24 13.66 -4.39
C GLU A 69 -7.82 14.32 -5.63
N VAL A 70 -8.54 13.54 -6.43
CA VAL A 70 -9.45 14.04 -7.45
C VAL A 70 -10.78 14.31 -6.78
N ALA A 71 -11.41 15.45 -7.08
CA ALA A 71 -12.65 15.90 -6.45
C ALA A 71 -13.63 14.74 -6.18
N GLY A 72 -13.84 14.47 -4.90
CA GLY A 72 -14.46 13.25 -4.41
C GLY A 72 -15.97 13.17 -4.58
N ARG A 73 -16.47 11.94 -4.64
CA ARG A 73 -17.91 11.63 -4.60
C ARG A 73 -18.34 10.93 -3.31
N PHE A 74 -17.40 10.46 -2.50
CA PHE A 74 -17.67 9.58 -1.36
C PHE A 74 -17.43 10.28 0.00
N MET A 75 -18.22 9.87 1.00
CA MET A 75 -18.03 10.24 2.40
C MET A 75 -18.08 8.96 3.26
N PRO A 76 -16.99 8.58 3.96
CA PRO A 76 -15.72 9.29 4.05
C PRO A 76 -14.92 9.26 2.73
N ALA A 77 -14.14 10.30 2.52
CA ALA A 77 -13.42 10.56 1.27
C ALA A 77 -12.23 9.60 1.01
N VAL A 78 -11.96 8.65 1.91
CA VAL A 78 -10.90 7.62 1.78
C VAL A 78 -11.01 6.72 0.55
N HIS A 79 -12.17 6.71 -0.11
CA HIS A 79 -12.44 5.95 -1.34
C HIS A 79 -12.48 6.82 -2.60
N ASN A 80 -12.09 8.09 -2.49
CA ASN A 80 -12.02 8.96 -3.66
C ASN A 80 -10.89 8.53 -4.59
N ASP A 81 -11.06 8.84 -5.87
CA ASP A 81 -9.99 8.73 -6.85
C ASP A 81 -8.86 9.71 -6.48
N TYR A 82 -7.63 9.33 -6.80
CA TYR A 82 -6.45 10.18 -6.61
C TYR A 82 -5.45 9.94 -7.75
N SER A 83 -4.59 10.93 -7.98
CA SER A 83 -3.48 10.84 -8.92
C SER A 83 -2.14 10.81 -8.19
N VAL A 84 -1.23 9.93 -8.62
CA VAL A 84 0.14 9.84 -8.10
C VAL A 84 1.10 10.38 -9.15
N ASP A 85 2.07 11.21 -8.74
CA ASP A 85 3.19 11.61 -9.58
C ASP A 85 4.13 10.42 -9.77
N ILE A 86 4.34 10.02 -11.03
CA ILE A 86 5.20 8.88 -11.37
C ILE A 86 6.64 9.10 -10.91
N SER A 87 7.13 10.35 -10.89
CA SER A 87 8.49 10.68 -10.46
C SER A 87 8.70 10.40 -8.97
N LEU A 88 7.65 10.58 -8.15
CA LEU A 88 7.69 10.23 -6.73
C LEU A 88 7.61 8.72 -6.53
N LEU A 89 6.88 8.02 -7.40
CA LEU A 89 6.84 6.56 -7.38
C LEU A 89 8.20 5.97 -7.72
N ASP A 90 8.84 6.45 -8.80
CA ASP A 90 10.18 6.02 -9.21
C ASP A 90 11.20 6.20 -8.08
N LEU A 91 11.19 7.34 -7.40
CA LEU A 91 12.05 7.59 -6.25
C LEU A 91 11.81 6.60 -5.09
N ALA A 92 10.56 6.18 -4.88
CA ALA A 92 10.18 5.30 -3.78
C ALA A 92 10.48 3.82 -4.04
N ILE A 93 10.62 3.41 -5.31
CA ILE A 93 10.89 2.01 -5.69
C ILE A 93 12.33 1.75 -6.12
N GLY A 94 13.14 2.80 -6.33
CA GLY A 94 14.55 2.71 -6.72
C GLY A 94 14.76 2.32 -8.18
#